data_AF-A0A392T4K7-F1
#
_entry.id   AF-A0A392T4K7-F1
#
_cell.length_a   1.000
_cell.length_b   1.000
_cell.length_c   1.000
_cell.angle_alpha   90.00
_cell.angle_beta   90.00
_cell.angle_gamma   90.00
#
_symmetry.space_group_name_H-M   'P 1'
#
loop_
_entity.id
_entity.type
_entity.pdbx_description
1 polymer ?
#
loop_
_entity_poly.entity_id
_entity_poly.type
_entity_poly.pdbx_seq_one_letter_code
_entity_poly.pdbx_strand_id
1 'polypeptide(L)'
;DMKKYLLERGLRPRSDFAKAVCIEKPRTLDELLLKAQAHMQYEEVEMADAIRHARLEDNNFAQESHRKGGDIRKNDKHREPRGPPSLFSNYTPL
;
A
#
# COMPACT_ATOMS: atom_id res chain seq x y z
N ASP A 1 16.65 11.23 11.99
CA ASP A 1 17.46 11.60 13.16
C ASP A 1 16.53 11.92 14.33
N MET A 2 16.70 11.19 15.44
CA MET A 2 15.76 11.20 16.57
C MET A 2 15.60 12.58 17.20
N LYS A 3 16.70 13.34 17.31
CA LYS A 3 16.68 14.69 17.90
C LYS A 3 15.80 15.65 17.09
N LYS A 4 15.87 15.56 15.76
CA LYS A 4 15.05 16.38 14.85
C LYS A 4 13.56 16.05 14.99
N TYR A 5 13.22 14.75 15.02
CA TYR A 5 11.84 14.29 15.20
C TYR A 5 11.21 14.86 16.48
N LEU A 6 11.93 14.81 17.60
CA LEU A 6 11.46 15.33 18.87
C LEU A 6 11.17 16.84 18.83
N LEU A 7 12.01 17.63 18.16
CA LEU A 7 11.80 19.08 18.06
C LEU A 7 10.65 19.46 17.12
N GLU A 8 10.53 18.75 15.99
CA GLU A 8 9.56 19.11 14.95
C GLU A 8 8.16 18.55 15.20
N ARG A 9 8.05 17.36 15.80
CA ARG A 9 6.78 16.63 15.96
C ARG A 9 6.58 16.12 17.38
N GLY A 10 7.58 15.43 17.93
CA GLY A 10 7.44 14.67 19.18
C GLY A 10 7.06 15.53 20.39
N LEU A 11 7.83 16.59 20.69
CA LEU A 11 7.64 17.43 21.87
C LEU A 11 6.64 18.58 21.65
N ARG A 12 5.99 18.65 20.49
CA ARG A 12 4.96 19.68 20.28
C ARG A 12 3.78 19.46 21.23
N PRO A 13 3.19 20.54 21.78
CA PRO A 13 1.97 20.43 22.57
C PRO A 13 0.89 19.68 21.77
N ARG A 14 0.24 18.70 22.41
CA ARG A 14 -0.82 17.85 21.84
C ARG A 14 -0.39 16.89 20.72
N SER A 15 0.90 16.68 20.47
CA SER A 15 1.35 15.60 19.58
C SER A 15 0.94 14.23 20.14
N ASP A 16 0.78 13.24 19.27
CA ASP A 16 0.41 11.88 19.70
C ASP A 16 1.54 11.22 20.49
N PHE A 17 2.79 11.50 20.13
CA PHE A 17 3.94 11.13 20.97
C PHE A 17 3.82 11.72 22.38
N ALA A 18 3.57 13.03 22.52
CA ALA A 18 3.44 13.68 23.83
C ALA A 18 2.27 13.13 24.65
N LYS A 19 1.16 12.75 24.01
CA LYS A 19 0.06 12.03 24.67
C LYS A 19 0.52 10.65 25.15
N ALA A 20 1.22 9.89 24.32
CA ALA A 20 1.72 8.56 24.66
C ALA A 20 2.72 8.58 25.83
N VAL A 21 3.69 9.49 25.82
CA VAL A 21 4.63 9.64 26.95
C VAL A 21 3.99 10.27 28.19
N CYS A 22 2.84 10.92 28.08
CA CYS A 22 2.07 11.37 29.24
C CYS A 22 1.29 10.24 29.92
N ILE A 23 0.90 9.19 29.16
CA ILE A 23 0.24 8.00 29.73
C ILE A 23 1.22 7.25 30.63
N GLU A 24 2.40 6.94 30.10
CA GLU A 24 3.46 6.29 30.85
C GLU A 24 4.68 7.18 30.88
N LYS A 25 4.73 8.02 31.94
CA LYS A 25 5.78 9.02 32.12
C LYS A 25 7.14 8.33 32.29
N PRO A 26 8.09 8.54 31.36
CA PRO A 26 9.42 7.98 31.49
C PRO A 26 10.11 8.58 32.72
N ARG A 27 10.82 7.73 33.46
CA ARG A 27 11.56 8.13 34.67
C ARG A 27 12.94 8.67 34.32
N THR A 28 13.50 8.22 33.20
CA THR A 28 14.81 8.62 32.71
C THR A 28 14.73 9.22 31.30
N LEU A 29 15.76 9.99 30.93
CA LEU A 29 15.87 10.49 29.56
C LEU A 29 16.05 9.34 28.57
N ASP A 30 16.75 8.28 28.94
CA ASP A 30 16.98 7.14 28.06
C ASP A 30 15.68 6.41 27.71
N GLU A 31 14.80 6.17 28.69
CA GLU A 31 13.46 5.63 28.44
C GLU A 31 12.63 6.51 27.50
N LEU A 32 12.74 7.84 27.63
CA LEU A 32 12.06 8.77 26.74
C LEU A 32 12.59 8.65 25.30
N LEU A 33 13.91 8.57 25.14
CA LEU A 33 14.55 8.42 23.83
C LEU A 33 14.22 7.08 23.18
N LEU A 34 14.22 5.99 23.95
CA LEU A 34 13.83 4.67 23.47
C LEU A 34 12.39 4.66 22.97
N LYS A 35 11.46 5.27 23.73
CA LYS A 35 10.07 5.45 23.32
C LYS A 35 9.93 6.32 22.07
N ALA A 36 10.71 7.41 21.97
CA ALA A 36 10.71 8.28 20.80
C ALA A 36 11.16 7.54 19.54
N GLN A 37 12.20 6.73 19.66
CA GLN A 37 12.69 5.91 18.56
C GLN A 37 11.64 4.89 18.11
N ALA A 38 11.02 4.17 19.05
CA ALA A 38 9.96 3.22 18.73
C ALA A 38 8.75 3.90 18.06
N HIS A 39 8.36 5.08 18.54
CA HIS A 39 7.25 5.85 17.97
C HIS A 39 7.55 6.34 16.55
N MET A 40 8.79 6.79 16.28
CA MET A 40 9.21 7.20 14.94
C MET A 40 9.12 6.03 13.94
N GLN A 41 9.48 4.81 14.36
CA GLN A 41 9.35 3.61 13.52
C GLN A 41 7.88 3.24 13.29
N TYR A 42 7.05 3.35 14.33
CA TYR A 42 5.62 3.10 14.21
C TYR A 42 4.95 4.04 13.20
N GLU A 43 5.21 5.36 13.30
CA GLU A 43 4.68 6.35 12.35
C GLU A 43 5.12 6.06 10.91
N GLU A 44 6.38 5.65 10.72
CA GLU A 44 6.89 5.31 9.38
C GLU A 44 6.15 4.11 8.78
N VAL A 45 5.92 3.07 9.59
CA VAL A 45 5.15 1.88 9.17
C VAL A 45 3.70 2.26 8.88
N GLU A 46 3.05 3.05 9.73
CA GLU A 46 1.66 3.49 9.54
C GLU A 46 1.52 4.31 8.25
N MET A 47 2.43 5.25 8.00
CA MET A 47 2.45 6.07 6.79
C MET A 47 2.66 5.22 5.54
N ALA A 48 3.58 4.25 5.57
CA ALA A 48 3.79 3.32 4.48
C ALA A 48 2.54 2.47 4.22
N ASP A 49 1.87 2.02 5.29
CA ASP A 49 0.65 1.25 5.20
C ASP A 49 -0.50 2.06 4.60
N ALA A 50 -0.70 3.31 5.06
CA ALA A 50 -1.67 4.23 4.50
C ALA A 50 -1.45 4.46 2.99
N ILE A 51 -0.19 4.59 2.54
CA ILE A 51 0.13 4.72 1.11
C ILE A 51 -0.19 3.44 0.34
N ARG A 52 0.09 2.26 0.91
CA ARG A 52 -0.27 0.97 0.28
C ARG A 52 -1.78 0.83 0.13
N HIS A 53 -2.52 1.15 1.18
CA HIS A 53 -3.98 1.11 1.17
C HIS A 53 -4.57 2.12 0.19
N ALA A 54 -4.07 3.36 0.15
CA ALA A 54 -4.51 4.37 -0.81
C ALA A 54 -4.35 3.89 -2.27
N ARG A 55 -3.20 3.27 -2.60
CA ARG A 55 -2.97 2.70 -3.93
C ARG A 55 -3.88 1.51 -4.24
N LEU A 56 -4.27 0.71 -3.26
CA LEU A 56 -5.18 -0.41 -3.46
C LEU A 56 -6.60 0.09 -3.75
N GLU A 57 -7.07 1.09 -3.00
CA GLU A 57 -8.37 1.73 -3.23
C GLU A 57 -8.44 2.43 -4.60
N ASP A 58 -7.37 3.10 -5.03
CA ASP A 58 -7.28 3.69 -6.38
C ASP A 58 -7.39 2.64 -7.50
N ASN A 59 -6.92 1.41 -7.28
CA ASN A 59 -7.09 0.31 -8.22
C ASN A 59 -8.51 -0.26 -8.23
N ASN A 60 -9.25 -0.17 -7.12
CA ASN A 60 -10.65 -0.60 -7.05
C ASN A 60 -11.59 0.37 -7.81
N PHE A 61 -11.33 1.67 -7.78
CA PHE A 61 -12.08 2.65 -8.57
C PHE A 61 -11.92 2.47 -10.09
N ALA A 62 -10.78 1.95 -10.56
CA ALA A 62 -10.58 1.64 -11.96
C ALA A 62 -11.36 0.40 -12.42
N GLN A 63 -11.59 -0.58 -11.53
CA GLN A 63 -12.23 -1.85 -11.88
C GLN A 63 -13.77 -1.82 -11.77
N GLU A 64 -14.32 -0.88 -11.00
CA GLU A 64 -15.77 -0.71 -10.81
C GLU A 64 -16.43 0.29 -11.79
N SER A 65 -15.76 0.66 -12.89
CA SER A 65 -16.37 1.43 -13.98
C SER A 65 -16.89 0.56 -15.15
N HIS A 66 -16.63 -0.75 -15.14
CA HIS A 66 -16.97 -1.65 -16.25
C HIS A 66 -18.14 -2.61 -15.95
N ARG A 67 -19.06 -2.23 -15.06
CA ARG A 67 -20.31 -2.99 -14.88
C ARG A 67 -21.54 -2.10 -15.09
N LYS A 68 -22.10 -2.29 -16.30
CA LYS A 68 -23.54 -2.29 -16.64
C LYS A 68 -24.08 -1.01 -17.31
N GLY A 69 -24.39 -1.13 -18.61
CA GLY A 69 -25.31 -0.24 -19.31
C GLY A 69 -25.37 -0.47 -20.82
N GLY A 70 -26.21 -1.39 -21.29
CA GLY A 70 -26.59 -1.46 -22.71
C GLY A 70 -27.02 -2.84 -23.21
N ASP A 71 -28.31 -3.12 -23.07
CA ASP A 71 -28.99 -4.35 -23.49
C ASP A 71 -29.32 -4.36 -25.00
N ILE A 72 -29.23 -5.55 -25.63
CA ILE A 72 -29.86 -6.00 -26.90
C ILE A 72 -29.53 -5.23 -28.21
N ARG A 73 -28.78 -5.88 -29.12
CA ARG A 73 -29.26 -6.32 -30.46
C ARG A 73 -28.24 -7.13 -31.26
N LYS A 74 -28.66 -8.37 -31.53
CA LYS A 74 -28.27 -9.35 -32.56
C LYS A 74 -27.49 -8.78 -33.75
N ASN A 75 -26.41 -9.46 -34.15
CA ASN A 75 -25.99 -9.80 -35.53
C ASN A 75 -24.64 -10.51 -35.43
N ASP A 76 -24.61 -11.83 -35.30
CA ASP A 76 -24.32 -12.76 -36.41
C ASP A 76 -23.01 -12.42 -37.15
N LYS A 77 -21.95 -13.15 -36.80
CA LYS A 77 -20.85 -13.55 -37.70
C LYS A 77 -19.93 -14.55 -37.00
N HIS A 78 -20.20 -15.81 -37.30
CA HIS A 78 -19.27 -16.92 -37.51
C HIS A 78 -18.04 -17.04 -36.59
N ARG A 79 -18.19 -18.04 -35.71
CA ARG A 79 -17.18 -18.80 -34.98
C ARG A 79 -16.06 -19.30 -35.89
N GLU A 80 -14.82 -18.91 -35.59
CA GLU A 80 -13.61 -19.61 -36.07
C GLU A 80 -12.69 -19.88 -34.86
N PRO A 81 -12.50 -21.13 -34.43
CA PRO A 81 -11.59 -21.45 -33.35
C PRO A 81 -10.15 -21.44 -33.89
N ARG A 82 -9.45 -20.30 -33.76
CA ARG A 82 -7.99 -20.27 -33.94
C ARG A 82 -7.32 -20.91 -32.72
N GLY A 83 -7.22 -22.24 -32.75
CA GLY A 83 -6.19 -22.93 -31.98
C GLY A 83 -4.80 -22.50 -32.45
N PRO A 84 -3.76 -22.57 -31.59
CA PRO A 84 -2.41 -22.20 -32.00
C PRO A 84 -1.92 -23.15 -33.11
N PRO A 85 -1.28 -22.65 -34.18
CA PRO A 85 -0.64 -23.51 -35.17
C PRO A 85 0.47 -24.31 -34.49
N SER A 86 0.37 -25.65 -34.52
CA SER A 86 1.38 -26.53 -33.95
C SER A 86 2.64 -26.49 -34.82
N LEU A 87 3.73 -25.94 -34.26
CA LEU A 87 5.06 -25.96 -34.87
C LEU A 87 5.89 -27.14 -34.33
N PHE A 88 5.29 -28.33 -34.26
CA PHE A 88 6.08 -29.56 -34.11
C PHE A 88 6.62 -29.95 -35.49
N SER A 89 7.69 -29.28 -35.91
CA SER A 89 8.61 -29.80 -36.92
C SER A 89 9.93 -30.19 -36.25
N ASN A 90 10.08 -31.50 -36.17
CA ASN A 90 11.19 -32.37 -35.82
C ASN A 90 12.62 -31.78 -35.86
N TYR A 91 13.40 -32.15 -34.83
CA TYR A 91 14.84 -31.99 -34.71
C TYR A 91 15.61 -32.93 -35.65
N THR A 92 16.69 -32.45 -36.28
CA THR A 92 17.86 -33.26 -36.63
C THR A 92 19.11 -32.37 -36.71
N PRO A 93 19.99 -32.34 -35.69
CA PRO A 93 21.37 -31.92 -35.85
C PRO A 93 22.29 -33.12 -36.10
N LEU A 94 23.21 -32.93 -37.06
CA LEU A 94 24.24 -33.86 -37.57
C LEU A 94 25.13 -34.48 -36.48
#